data_AF-A0A532UL81-F1
#
_entry.id   AF-A0A532UL81-F1
#
_cell.length_a   1.000
_cell.length_b   1.000
_cell.length_c   1.000
_cell.angle_alpha   90.00
_cell.angle_beta   90.00
_cell.angle_gamma   90.00
#
_symmetry.space_group_name_H-M   'P 1'
#
loop_
_entity.id
_entity.type
_entity.pdbx_description
1 polymer ?
#
loop_
_entity_poly.entity_id
_entity_poly.type
_entity_poly.pdbx_seq_one_letter_code
_entity_poly.pdbx_strand_id
1 'polypeptide(L)' 'MRLSKEAIREFKDIYYKEFKEKISDKEAQEMGANLLSLFEIVYRPISKPNTQEPGDRRKRQSSESV' A
#
# COMPACT_ATOMS: atom_id res chain seq x y z
N MET A 1 -1.55 -2.81 -12.64
CA MET A 1 -0.69 -3.85 -12.02
C MET A 1 -0.82 -5.15 -12.80
N ARG A 2 0.24 -5.94 -12.94
CA ARG A 2 0.18 -7.27 -13.56
C ARG A 2 0.50 -8.34 -12.52
N LEU A 3 -0.34 -9.38 -12.42
CA LEU A 3 -0.14 -10.48 -11.48
C LEU A 3 0.86 -11.48 -12.05
N SER A 4 1.58 -12.18 -11.17
CA SER A 4 2.39 -13.34 -11.57
C SER A 4 1.48 -14.50 -11.98
N LYS A 5 2.04 -15.49 -12.69
CA LYS A 5 1.29 -16.69 -13.09
C LYS A 5 0.82 -17.49 -11.87
N GLU A 6 1.66 -17.54 -10.84
CA GLU A 6 1.38 -18.20 -9.57
C GLU A 6 0.21 -17.53 -8.86
N ALA A 7 0.20 -16.19 -8.80
CA ALA A 7 -0.90 -15.42 -8.21
C ALA A 7 -2.21 -15.58 -8.99
N ILE A 8 -2.15 -15.63 -10.33
CA ILE A 8 -3.34 -15.92 -11.16
C ILE A 8 -3.89 -17.31 -10.82
N ARG A 9 -3.03 -18.33 -10.70
CA ARG A 9 -3.46 -19.69 -10.35
C ARG A 9 -4.12 -19.73 -8.98
N GLU A 10 -3.48 -19.16 -7.97
CA GLU A 10 -4.03 -19.12 -6.60
C GLU A 10 -5.35 -18.35 -6.53
N PHE A 11 -5.45 -17.22 -7.23
CA PHE A 11 -6.68 -16.45 -7.31
C PHE A 11 -7.82 -17.29 -7.87
N LYS A 12 -7.58 -18.02 -8.97
CA LYS A 12 -8.59 -18.90 -9.59
C LYS A 12 -9.01 -20.04 -8.67
N ASP A 13 -8.05 -20.63 -7.95
CA ASP A 13 -8.32 -21.72 -7.01
C ASP A 13 -9.20 -21.25 -5.85
N ILE A 14 -8.93 -20.05 -5.33
CA ILE A 14 -9.75 -19.43 -4.28
C ILE A 14 -11.14 -19.08 -4.84
N TYR A 15 -11.20 -18.42 -5.99
CA TYR A 15 -12.46 -18.02 -6.62
C TYR A 15 -13.38 -19.23 -6.87
N TYR A 16 -12.82 -20.33 -7.37
CA TYR A 16 -13.58 -21.56 -7.57
C TYR A 16 -14.05 -22.18 -6.23
N LYS A 17 -13.22 -22.15 -5.18
CA LYS A 17 -13.62 -22.69 -3.87
C LYS A 17 -14.83 -21.94 -3.30
N GLU A 18 -14.83 -20.62 -3.40
CA GLU A 18 -15.87 -19.74 -2.85
C GLU A 18 -17.13 -19.72 -3.71
N PHE A 19 -17.00 -19.53 -5.03
CA PHE A 19 -18.13 -19.25 -5.91
C PHE A 19 -18.54 -20.45 -6.78
N LYS A 20 -17.74 -21.53 -6.80
CA LYS A 20 -17.92 -22.70 -7.68
C LYS A 20 -17.91 -22.36 -9.19
N GLU A 21 -17.41 -21.18 -9.54
CA GLU A 21 -17.30 -20.69 -10.91
C GLU A 21 -15.84 -20.77 -11.40
N LYS A 22 -15.67 -21.12 -12.67
CA LYS A 22 -14.35 -21.12 -13.33
C LYS A 22 -14.20 -19.83 -14.12
N ILE A 23 -13.09 -19.16 -13.90
CA ILE A 23 -12.71 -17.94 -14.63
C ILE A 23 -11.44 -18.18 -15.45
N SER A 24 -11.28 -17.41 -16.52
CA SER A 24 -10.07 -17.39 -17.35
C SER A 24 -8.92 -16.68 -16.66
N ASP A 25 -7.70 -16.86 -17.18
CA ASP A 25 -6.52 -16.14 -16.70
C ASP A 25 -6.66 -14.63 -16.91
N LYS A 26 -7.36 -14.21 -17.98
CA LYS A 26 -7.65 -12.80 -18.27
C LYS A 26 -8.57 -12.20 -17.22
N GLU A 27 -9.66 -12.89 -16.89
CA GLU A 27 -10.60 -12.44 -15.85
C GLU A 27 -9.92 -12.38 -14.47
N ALA A 28 -9.16 -13.42 -14.10
CA ALA A 28 -8.40 -13.41 -12.85
C ALA A 28 -7.37 -12.27 -12.80
N GLN A 29 -6.71 -11.98 -13.92
CA GLN A 29 -5.78 -10.88 -14.05
C GLN A 29 -6.46 -9.52 -13.86
N GLU A 30 -7.62 -9.30 -14.47
CA GLU A 30 -8.38 -8.06 -14.36
C GLU A 30 -8.94 -7.88 -12.94
N MET A 31 -9.61 -8.89 -12.39
CA MET A 31 -10.22 -8.85 -11.07
C MET A 31 -9.18 -8.65 -9.95
N GLY A 32 -8.10 -9.43 -9.96
CA GLY A 32 -7.05 -9.33 -8.95
C GLY A 32 -6.30 -8.00 -9.02
N ALA A 33 -6.03 -7.47 -10.22
CA ALA A 33 -5.40 -6.16 -10.37
C ALA A 33 -6.29 -5.02 -9.86
N ASN A 34 -7.60 -5.10 -10.11
CA ASN A 34 -8.57 -4.12 -9.60
C ASN A 34 -8.64 -4.16 -8.07
N LEU A 35 -8.64 -5.36 -7.48
CA LEU A 35 -8.64 -5.53 -6.02
C LEU A 35 -7.40 -4.90 -5.38
N LEU A 36 -6.20 -5.18 -5.89
CA LEU A 36 -4.96 -4.60 -5.37
C LEU A 36 -4.95 -3.08 -5.50
N SER A 37 -5.41 -2.55 -6.63
CA SER A 37 -5.50 -1.10 -6.85
C SER A 37 -6.43 -0.42 -5.84
N LEU A 38 -7.56 -1.05 -5.53
CA LEU A 38 -8.45 -0.58 -4.47
C LEU A 38 -7.77 -0.64 -3.10
N PHE A 39 -7.09 -1.75 -2.79
CA PHE A 39 -6.44 -1.94 -1.51
C PHE A 39 -5.32 -0.93 -1.25
N GLU A 40 -4.54 -0.57 -2.29
CA GLU A 40 -3.53 0.49 -2.20
C GLU A 40 -4.12 1.87 -1.87
N ILE A 41 -5.32 2.17 -2.37
CA ILE A 41 -6.02 3.43 -2.07
C ILE A 41 -6.49 3.42 -0.62
N VAL A 42 -7.10 2.31 -0.17
CA VAL A 42 -7.71 2.19 1.16
C VAL A 42 -6.64 2.08 2.25
N TYR A 43 -5.58 1.31 2.01
CA TYR A 43 -4.52 1.04 2.98
C TYR A 43 -3.43 2.12 2.97
N ARG A 44 -3.69 3.34 2.47
CA ARG A 44 -2.73 4.44 2.59
C ARG A 44 -2.33 4.59 4.07
N PRO A 45 -1.06 4.34 4.44
CA PRO A 45 -0.64 4.50 5.81
C PRO A 45 -0.90 5.94 6.19
N ILE A 46 -1.67 6.15 7.26
CA ILE A 46 -1.77 7.45 7.91
C ILE A 46 -0.32 7.80 8.26
N SER A 47 0.26 8.77 7.54
CA SER A 47 1.59 9.28 7.87
C SER A 47 1.61 9.50 9.36
N LYS A 48 2.49 8.77 10.08
CA LYS A 48 2.73 9.06 11.49
C LYS A 48 2.98 10.57 11.53
N PRO A 49 2.26 11.34 12.37
CA PRO A 49 2.49 12.77 12.45
C PRO A 49 3.98 12.92 12.66
N ASN A 50 4.65 13.61 11.72
CA ASN A 50 6.07 13.94 11.84
C ASN A 50 6.22 14.48 13.26
N THR A 51 6.84 13.68 14.13
CA THR A 51 7.18 14.14 15.47
C THR A 51 8.22 15.20 15.19
N GLN A 52 7.76 16.45 15.06
CA GLN A 52 8.61 17.60 15.12
C GLN A 52 9.22 17.52 16.51
N GLU A 53 10.44 17.00 16.60
CA GLU A 53 11.21 17.13 17.83
C GLU A 53 11.35 18.64 18.10
N PRO A 54 10.76 19.18 19.17
CA PRO A 54 10.97 20.55 19.55
C PRO A 54 12.26 20.58 20.36
N GLY A 55 13.40 20.83 19.71
CA GLY A 55 14.62 20.98 20.48
C GLY A 55 15.92 21.09 19.71
N ASP A 56 16.14 22.20 19.01
CA ASP A 56 17.34 23.01 19.33
C ASP A 56 17.24 24.43 18.76
N ARG A 57 16.77 25.39 19.57
CA ARG A 57 16.90 26.83 19.30
C ARG A 57 17.63 27.54 20.44
N ARG A 58 18.62 26.90 21.06
CA ARG A 58 19.52 27.59 22.01
C ARG A 58 20.96 27.45 21.56
N LYS A 59 21.38 28.30 20.61
CA LYS A 59 22.75 28.82 20.47
C LYS A 59 22.89 29.76 19.28
N ARG A 60 22.29 30.97 19.32
CA ARG A 60 22.75 32.15 18.54
C ARG A 60 22.16 33.45 19.12
N GLN A 61 22.38 33.72 20.40
CA GLN A 61 22.16 35.05 21.00
C GLN A 61 23.03 35.15 22.26
N SER A 62 24.35 35.23 22.04
CA SER A 62 25.33 35.65 23.07
C SER A 62 26.70 35.84 22.41
N SER A 63 26.79 36.77 21.45
CA SER A 63 28.04 37.42 21.02
C SER A 63 27.72 38.77 20.36
N GLU A 64 26.85 39.54 21.01
CA GLU A 64 26.78 41.00 20.83
C GLU A 64 26.60 41.56 22.23
N SER A 65 27.71 41.74 22.93
CA SER A 65 27.88 42.71 24.02
C SER A 65 29.33 42.68 24.50
N VAL A 66 29.95 43.85 24.38
CA VAL A 66 31.23 44.34 24.92
C VAL A 66 32.48 44.06 24.10
#